data_AF-A0A7X6F1Z8-F1
#
_entry.id   AF-A0A7X6F1Z8-F1
#
_cell.length_a   1.000
_cell.length_b   1.000
_cell.length_c   1.000
_cell.angle_alpha   90.00
_cell.angle_beta   90.00
_cell.angle_gamma   90.00
#
_symmetry.space_group_name_H-M   'P 1'
#
loop_
_entity.id
_entity.type
_entity.pdbx_description
1 polymer ?
#
loop_
_entity_poly.entity_id
_entity_poly.type
_entity_poly.pdbx_seq_one_letter_code
_entity_poly.pdbx_strand_id
1 'polypeptide(L)'
;MSSHERNSFFRQRRAVLAGLAGALVLPRMAAAFDVPDEPRLAKHDYAEVRRRFRTKLLQKGPAPDKYEPLAAPADAEKIFYRSGYGGELELAAWVSKYKRERTAKPAVLFLHGGNAMGIGHWQLMKPYMDAGYVVMMPSLRGENGQRGNFSGFYDEVDDVLAAAERLAHLPGVDSGRLFIAGHSIGGTLTMLTAMSTHKFRAAAPISGNPNAFRFFNRYPQDIRFDDSNTHEFEVRSALCYAHSFKCPVRVVHGTEEAHFNDRADLLARRARAAGAHIETDTVAGNHTSALPAEIDQSIRFFRGVAA
;
A
#
# COMPACT_ATOMS: atom_id res chain seq x y z
N MET A 1 -11.27 -48.78 -31.21
CA MET A 1 -10.91 -48.77 -29.77
C MET A 1 -9.41 -49.04 -29.65
N SER A 2 -8.64 -47.97 -29.51
CA SER A 2 -7.20 -48.01 -29.24
C SER A 2 -6.96 -47.40 -27.86
N SER A 3 -6.03 -47.98 -27.10
CA SER A 3 -5.76 -47.74 -25.68
C SER A 3 -5.14 -46.37 -25.35
N HIS A 4 -5.21 -45.40 -26.26
CA HIS A 4 -4.66 -44.04 -26.09
C HIS A 4 -5.70 -42.94 -25.83
N GLU A 5 -7.00 -43.22 -25.92
CA GLU A 5 -8.04 -42.18 -25.71
C GLU A 5 -8.73 -42.21 -24.34
N ARG A 6 -8.36 -43.13 -23.44
CA ARG A 6 -8.97 -43.21 -22.08
C ARG A 6 -8.18 -42.53 -20.97
N ASN A 7 -7.04 -41.91 -21.25
CA ASN A 7 -6.19 -41.26 -20.22
C ASN A 7 -6.28 -39.72 -20.18
N SER A 8 -7.20 -39.10 -20.94
CA SER A 8 -7.37 -37.64 -20.96
C SER A 8 -8.29 -37.09 -19.85
N PHE A 9 -9.09 -37.94 -19.19
CA PHE A 9 -10.17 -37.48 -18.30
C PHE A 9 -9.84 -37.41 -16.80
N PHE A 10 -8.59 -37.63 -16.38
CA PHE A 10 -8.22 -37.63 -14.94
C PHE A 10 -6.98 -36.80 -14.56
N ARG A 11 -6.51 -35.90 -15.43
CA ARG A 11 -5.38 -34.98 -15.12
C ARG A 11 -5.79 -33.51 -15.18
N GLN A 12 -6.79 -33.12 -14.39
CA GLN A 12 -7.00 -31.73 -14.01
C GLN A 12 -7.49 -31.69 -12.56
N ARG A 13 -6.55 -31.54 -11.63
CA ARG A 13 -6.69 -30.96 -10.28
C ARG A 13 -5.45 -31.33 -9.46
N ARG A 14 -4.40 -30.53 -9.57
CA ARG A 14 -3.33 -30.34 -8.57
C ARG A 14 -2.30 -29.36 -9.12
N ALA A 15 -2.52 -28.08 -8.86
CA ALA A 15 -1.47 -27.05 -8.92
C ALA A 15 -1.94 -25.79 -8.15
N VAL A 16 -2.37 -25.95 -6.90
CA VAL A 16 -2.42 -24.86 -5.91
C VAL A 16 -2.09 -25.51 -4.58
N LEU A 17 -0.85 -25.34 -4.12
CA LEU A 17 -0.33 -25.54 -2.76
C LEU A 17 1.18 -25.80 -2.86
N ALA A 18 1.95 -24.73 -2.95
CA ALA A 18 3.37 -24.73 -2.63
C ALA A 18 3.71 -23.37 -2.01
N GLY A 19 3.30 -23.23 -0.75
CA GLY A 19 3.69 -22.15 0.16
C GLY A 19 3.67 -22.72 1.58
N LEU A 20 4.30 -23.87 1.76
CA LEU A 20 4.37 -24.57 3.04
C LEU A 20 5.28 -23.78 4.00
N ALA A 21 4.65 -23.20 5.00
CA ALA A 21 5.03 -23.21 6.40
C ALA A 21 6.49 -23.63 6.69
N GLY A 22 7.34 -22.63 6.88
CA GLY A 22 8.52 -22.74 7.73
C GLY A 22 8.42 -21.63 8.76
N ALA A 23 8.10 -21.96 10.00
CA ALA A 23 8.48 -21.12 11.13
C ALA A 23 10.02 -21.12 11.18
N LEU A 24 10.65 -20.27 10.37
CA LEU A 24 12.05 -19.98 10.55
C LEU A 24 12.17 -19.27 11.88
N VAL A 25 12.77 -19.93 12.87
CA VAL A 25 13.60 -19.23 13.85
C VAL A 25 14.68 -18.55 13.01
N LEU A 26 14.39 -17.31 12.59
CA LEU A 26 15.34 -16.50 11.84
C LEU A 26 16.56 -16.31 12.75
N PRO A 27 17.78 -16.63 12.27
CA PRO A 27 18.97 -16.20 12.99
C PRO A 27 18.86 -14.68 13.16
N ARG A 28 19.20 -14.18 14.35
CA ARG A 28 19.24 -12.74 14.65
C ARG A 28 20.14 -12.09 13.60
N MET A 29 19.54 -11.58 12.53
CA MET A 29 20.30 -10.96 11.45
C MET A 29 21.04 -9.79 12.08
N ALA A 30 22.36 -9.71 11.85
CA ALA A 30 23.12 -8.55 12.27
C ALA A 30 22.41 -7.30 11.73
N ALA A 31 22.13 -6.34 12.62
CA ALA A 31 21.50 -5.09 12.23
C ALA A 31 22.36 -4.42 11.15
N ALA A 32 21.76 -4.08 10.00
CA ALA A 32 22.48 -3.43 8.91
C ALA A 32 22.97 -2.02 9.29
N PHE A 33 22.27 -1.38 10.23
CA PHE A 33 22.56 -0.07 10.80
C PHE A 33 21.83 0.08 12.14
N ASP A 34 22.18 1.11 12.92
CA ASP A 34 21.53 1.40 14.20
C ASP A 34 20.08 1.88 13.99
N VAL A 35 19.14 1.18 14.62
CA VAL A 35 17.72 1.54 14.60
C VAL A 35 17.39 2.31 15.88
N PRO A 36 16.91 3.56 15.79
CA PRO A 36 16.45 4.29 16.97
C PRO A 36 15.30 3.55 17.66
N ASP A 37 15.38 3.41 18.99
CA ASP A 37 14.30 2.81 19.79
C ASP A 37 12.98 3.54 19.57
N GLU A 38 13.03 4.87 19.59
CA GLU A 38 11.92 5.75 19.26
C GLU A 38 12.36 6.76 18.18
N PRO A 39 11.89 6.63 16.92
CA PRO A 39 12.22 7.56 15.85
C PRO A 39 11.78 9.00 16.17
N ARG A 40 12.59 10.00 15.81
CA ARG A 40 12.29 11.42 16.07
C ARG A 40 10.89 11.80 15.59
N LEU A 41 10.11 12.50 16.41
CA LEU A 41 8.90 13.19 15.96
C LEU A 41 9.30 14.52 15.32
N ALA A 42 9.01 14.67 14.03
CA ALA A 42 9.23 15.90 13.29
C ALA A 42 8.33 17.03 13.82
N LYS A 43 8.70 18.27 13.49
CA LYS A 43 7.95 19.48 13.90
C LYS A 43 7.11 20.08 12.76
N HIS A 44 7.40 19.69 11.52
CA HIS A 44 6.81 20.29 10.33
C HIS A 44 5.83 19.32 9.68
N ASP A 45 4.77 19.86 9.08
CA ASP A 45 3.81 19.04 8.38
C ASP A 45 4.47 18.27 7.22
N TYR A 46 4.12 16.99 7.10
CA TYR A 46 4.75 16.06 6.16
C TYR A 46 4.64 16.54 4.71
N ALA A 47 3.49 17.08 4.30
CA ALA A 47 3.33 17.58 2.94
C ALA A 47 4.28 18.75 2.65
N GLU A 48 4.58 19.59 3.64
CA GLU A 48 5.53 20.69 3.49
C GLU A 48 6.97 20.23 3.41
N VAL A 49 7.33 19.24 4.24
CA VAL A 49 8.65 18.60 4.18
C VAL A 49 8.87 18.02 2.79
N ARG A 50 7.90 17.28 2.26
CA ARG A 50 8.00 16.69 0.92
C ARG A 50 8.15 17.71 -0.21
N ARG A 51 7.54 18.90 -0.09
CA ARG A 51 7.72 19.97 -1.09
C ARG A 51 9.19 20.41 -1.20
N ARG A 52 9.96 20.32 -0.11
CA ARG A 52 11.35 20.80 -0.01
C ARG A 52 12.38 19.69 -0.12
N PHE A 53 12.08 18.51 0.42
CA PHE A 53 13.00 17.39 0.44
C PHE A 53 12.99 16.66 -0.91
N ARG A 54 14.18 16.34 -1.42
CA ARG A 54 14.40 15.50 -2.60
C ARG A 54 15.32 14.38 -2.21
N THR A 55 14.89 13.14 -2.46
CA THR A 55 15.70 11.97 -2.14
C THR A 55 16.92 11.90 -3.06
N LYS A 56 18.06 11.49 -2.50
CA LYS A 56 19.28 11.21 -3.24
C LYS A 56 19.40 9.71 -3.41
N LEU A 57 19.04 9.22 -4.59
CA LEU A 57 19.19 7.81 -4.94
C LEU A 57 20.67 7.51 -5.27
N LEU A 58 21.30 6.66 -4.47
CA LEU A 58 22.62 6.08 -4.73
C LEU A 58 22.55 4.98 -5.79
N GLN A 59 21.41 4.29 -5.89
CA GLN A 59 21.14 3.30 -6.92
C GLN A 59 19.83 3.60 -7.63
N LYS A 60 19.89 3.77 -8.94
CA LYS A 60 18.73 3.98 -9.82
C LYS A 60 18.37 2.66 -10.51
N GLY A 61 17.09 2.36 -10.61
CA GLY A 61 16.63 1.14 -11.23
C GLY A 61 15.19 0.78 -10.87
N PRO A 62 14.74 -0.40 -11.33
CA PRO A 62 13.40 -0.89 -11.05
C PRO A 62 13.25 -1.28 -9.57
N ALA A 63 11.99 -1.51 -9.19
CA ALA A 63 11.64 -2.11 -7.92
C ALA A 63 12.23 -3.54 -7.81
N PRO A 64 12.54 -4.02 -6.58
CA PRO A 64 13.28 -5.26 -6.39
C PRO A 64 12.48 -6.55 -6.70
N ASP A 65 11.15 -6.47 -6.66
CA ASP A 65 10.27 -7.63 -6.80
C ASP A 65 10.21 -8.14 -8.24
N LYS A 66 10.16 -9.46 -8.39
CA LYS A 66 9.82 -10.08 -9.68
C LYS A 66 8.36 -9.77 -10.00
N TYR A 67 8.09 -9.50 -11.27
CA TYR A 67 6.78 -9.01 -11.69
C TYR A 67 6.15 -9.84 -12.81
N GLU A 68 4.83 -9.79 -12.83
CA GLU A 68 4.00 -10.23 -13.94
C GLU A 68 3.77 -9.07 -14.92
N PRO A 69 3.50 -9.35 -16.21
CA PRO A 69 3.05 -8.32 -17.14
C PRO A 69 1.79 -7.59 -16.65
N LEU A 70 1.76 -6.26 -16.79
CA LEU A 70 0.60 -5.42 -16.44
C LEU A 70 -0.56 -5.55 -17.43
N ALA A 71 -1.09 -6.75 -17.62
CA ALA A 71 -2.31 -7.02 -18.38
C ALA A 71 -3.53 -6.89 -17.47
N ALA A 72 -4.52 -6.07 -17.86
CA ALA A 72 -5.72 -5.92 -17.05
C ALA A 72 -6.52 -7.23 -16.94
N PRO A 73 -6.99 -7.59 -15.73
CA PRO A 73 -7.95 -8.65 -15.51
C PRO A 73 -9.28 -8.41 -16.25
N ALA A 74 -10.09 -9.45 -16.45
CA ALA A 74 -11.31 -9.38 -17.27
C ALA A 74 -12.37 -8.40 -16.74
N ASP A 75 -12.42 -8.19 -15.43
CA ASP A 75 -13.32 -7.27 -14.72
C ASP A 75 -12.65 -5.91 -14.42
N ALA A 76 -11.47 -5.65 -14.99
CA ALA A 76 -10.74 -4.40 -14.87
C ALA A 76 -10.52 -3.72 -16.22
N GLU A 77 -10.26 -2.42 -16.18
CA GLU A 77 -9.71 -1.63 -17.27
C GLU A 77 -8.31 -1.16 -16.89
N LYS A 78 -7.35 -1.27 -17.82
CA LYS A 78 -6.05 -0.62 -17.68
C LYS A 78 -6.20 0.84 -18.08
N ILE A 79 -5.88 1.75 -17.17
CA ILE A 79 -5.80 3.18 -17.46
C ILE A 79 -4.38 3.68 -17.21
N PHE A 80 -4.10 4.89 -17.70
CA PHE A 80 -2.85 5.59 -17.45
C PHE A 80 -3.10 6.85 -16.61
N TYR A 81 -2.08 7.23 -15.82
CA TYR A 81 -2.02 8.47 -15.04
C TYR A 81 -0.61 9.06 -15.13
N ARG A 82 -0.52 10.39 -15.03
CA ARG A 82 0.76 11.10 -15.09
C ARG A 82 1.28 11.37 -13.69
N SER A 83 2.55 11.05 -13.45
CA SER A 83 3.26 11.28 -12.19
C SER A 83 4.66 11.86 -12.45
N GLY A 84 5.43 12.09 -11.39
CA GLY A 84 6.76 12.67 -11.44
C GLY A 84 6.77 14.20 -11.31
N TYR A 85 7.97 14.76 -11.17
CA TYR A 85 8.16 16.20 -11.02
C TYR A 85 7.91 16.92 -12.35
N GLY A 86 6.65 17.25 -12.62
CA GLY A 86 6.21 17.85 -13.88
C GLY A 86 5.40 16.92 -14.80
N GLY A 87 5.05 15.70 -14.35
CA GLY A 87 4.18 14.80 -15.10
C GLY A 87 4.89 14.01 -16.23
N GLU A 88 6.19 13.79 -16.06
CA GLU A 88 7.10 13.13 -17.00
C GLU A 88 6.96 11.60 -17.04
N LEU A 89 6.38 11.01 -15.99
CA LEU A 89 6.08 9.59 -15.91
C LEU A 89 4.63 9.35 -16.32
N GLU A 90 4.42 8.42 -17.23
CA GLU A 90 3.10 7.86 -17.51
C GLU A 90 3.08 6.45 -16.92
N LEU A 91 2.26 6.27 -15.89
CA LEU A 91 2.14 5.05 -15.11
C LEU A 91 0.75 4.43 -15.32
N ALA A 92 0.64 3.13 -15.13
CA ALA A 92 -0.58 2.37 -15.32
C ALA A 92 -1.26 1.99 -14.01
N ALA A 93 -2.58 1.89 -14.05
CA ALA A 93 -3.41 1.37 -12.98
C ALA A 93 -4.49 0.44 -13.54
N TRP A 94 -4.99 -0.46 -12.70
CA TRP A 94 -6.21 -1.21 -12.96
C TRP A 94 -7.38 -0.54 -12.25
N VAL A 95 -8.50 -0.39 -12.95
CA VAL A 95 -9.75 0.15 -12.40
C VAL A 95 -10.86 -0.85 -12.61
N SER A 96 -11.68 -1.09 -11.59
CA SER A 96 -12.81 -2.02 -11.67
C SER A 96 -13.75 -1.55 -12.77
N LYS A 97 -14.35 -2.45 -13.55
CA LYS A 97 -15.44 -2.06 -14.43
C LYS A 97 -16.66 -1.66 -13.59
N TYR A 98 -17.24 -0.50 -13.87
CA TYR A 98 -18.46 -0.04 -13.21
C TYR A 98 -19.38 0.67 -14.20
N LYS A 99 -20.68 0.64 -13.90
CA LYS A 99 -21.67 1.44 -14.64
C LYS A 99 -21.59 2.88 -14.17
N ARG A 100 -21.47 3.79 -15.14
CA ARG A 100 -21.58 5.23 -14.92
C ARG A 100 -23.05 5.56 -14.74
N GLU A 101 -23.44 5.80 -13.50
CA GLU A 101 -24.82 6.10 -13.12
C GLU A 101 -24.97 7.60 -12.80
N ARG A 102 -26.21 8.09 -12.72
CA ARG A 102 -26.47 9.49 -12.32
C ARG A 102 -25.94 9.78 -10.91
N THR A 103 -26.02 8.80 -10.02
CA THR A 103 -25.46 8.88 -8.68
C THR A 103 -23.99 8.45 -8.74
N ALA A 104 -23.09 9.38 -8.43
CA ALA A 104 -21.67 9.09 -8.36
C ALA A 104 -21.38 8.04 -7.27
N LYS A 105 -20.41 7.17 -7.52
CA LYS A 105 -20.01 6.07 -6.63
C LYS A 105 -18.82 6.48 -5.75
N PRO A 106 -18.77 6.03 -4.49
CA PRO A 106 -17.56 6.17 -3.70
C PRO A 106 -16.43 5.37 -4.35
N ALA A 107 -15.18 5.72 -4.07
CA ALA A 107 -14.04 5.02 -4.66
C ALA A 107 -12.94 4.71 -3.63
N VAL A 108 -12.23 3.62 -3.86
CA VAL A 108 -11.10 3.16 -3.06
C VAL A 108 -9.86 3.11 -3.96
N LEU A 109 -8.82 3.85 -3.58
CA LEU A 109 -7.47 3.62 -4.08
C LEU A 109 -6.83 2.54 -3.20
N PHE A 110 -6.61 1.35 -3.75
CA PHE A 110 -5.99 0.25 -3.02
C PHE A 110 -4.52 0.10 -3.42
N LEU A 111 -3.62 0.13 -2.44
CA LEU A 111 -2.19 -0.06 -2.64
C LEU A 111 -1.80 -1.50 -2.30
N HIS A 112 -1.27 -2.23 -3.29
CA HIS A 112 -0.90 -3.64 -3.11
C HIS A 112 0.32 -3.81 -2.20
N GLY A 113 0.52 -5.03 -1.71
CA GLY A 113 1.75 -5.43 -1.01
C GLY A 113 2.90 -5.70 -1.96
N GLY A 114 4.13 -5.74 -1.42
CA GLY A 114 5.33 -5.87 -2.24
C GLY A 114 5.59 -4.63 -3.10
N ASN A 115 6.48 -4.79 -4.09
CA ASN A 115 6.84 -3.76 -5.06
C ASN A 115 6.55 -4.21 -6.50
N ALA A 116 5.59 -5.12 -6.66
CA ALA A 116 5.08 -5.57 -7.95
C ALA A 116 3.60 -5.93 -7.85
N MET A 117 2.79 -5.32 -8.70
CA MET A 117 1.37 -5.63 -8.82
C MET A 117 1.17 -6.98 -9.52
N GLY A 118 0.13 -7.73 -9.16
CA GLY A 118 -0.18 -9.02 -9.78
C GLY A 118 -1.67 -9.35 -9.70
N ILE A 119 -2.09 -10.37 -10.45
CA ILE A 119 -3.50 -10.78 -10.51
C ILE A 119 -4.05 -11.19 -9.13
N GLY A 120 -3.22 -11.80 -8.27
CA GLY A 120 -3.62 -12.19 -6.92
C GLY A 120 -4.03 -11.00 -6.05
N HIS A 121 -3.34 -9.86 -6.18
CA HIS A 121 -3.72 -8.62 -5.50
C HIS A 121 -5.08 -8.11 -5.98
N TRP A 122 -5.37 -8.20 -7.28
CA TRP A 122 -6.64 -7.76 -7.84
C TRP A 122 -7.82 -8.60 -7.36
N GLN A 123 -7.65 -9.91 -7.25
CA GLN A 123 -8.72 -10.80 -6.78
C GLN A 123 -9.20 -10.45 -5.36
N LEU A 124 -8.31 -9.92 -4.52
CA LEU A 124 -8.65 -9.44 -3.18
C LEU A 124 -9.52 -8.18 -3.18
N MET A 125 -9.68 -7.49 -4.32
CA MET A 125 -10.47 -6.27 -4.43
C MET A 125 -11.96 -6.51 -4.59
N LYS A 126 -12.37 -7.75 -4.86
CA LYS A 126 -13.78 -8.12 -5.06
C LYS A 126 -14.71 -7.64 -3.92
N PRO A 127 -14.36 -7.75 -2.62
CA PRO A 127 -15.21 -7.25 -1.54
C PRO A 127 -15.49 -5.74 -1.62
N TYR A 128 -14.51 -4.91 -2.02
CA TYR A 128 -14.74 -3.48 -2.22
C TYR A 128 -15.70 -3.23 -3.40
N MET A 129 -15.53 -3.95 -4.50
CA MET A 129 -16.42 -3.83 -5.67
C MET A 129 -17.86 -4.24 -5.33
N ASP A 130 -18.01 -5.38 -4.65
CA ASP A 130 -19.30 -5.88 -4.17
C ASP A 130 -19.94 -4.94 -3.13
N ALA A 131 -19.11 -4.21 -2.37
CA ALA A 131 -19.56 -3.17 -1.44
C ALA A 131 -19.97 -1.85 -2.13
N GLY A 132 -19.84 -1.74 -3.45
CA GLY A 132 -20.30 -0.61 -4.27
C GLY A 132 -19.24 0.44 -4.59
N TYR A 133 -17.97 0.18 -4.28
CA TYR A 133 -16.87 1.09 -4.57
C TYR A 133 -16.34 0.92 -6.00
N VAL A 134 -15.95 2.03 -6.62
CA VAL A 134 -15.01 2.00 -7.75
C VAL A 134 -13.62 1.77 -7.17
N VAL A 135 -12.95 0.69 -7.57
CA VAL A 135 -11.61 0.36 -7.07
C VAL A 135 -10.58 0.72 -8.12
N MET A 136 -9.52 1.42 -7.70
CA MET A 136 -8.32 1.62 -8.50
C MET A 136 -7.11 1.05 -7.77
N MET A 137 -6.32 0.23 -8.45
CA MET A 137 -5.05 -0.31 -7.97
C MET A 137 -3.93 0.16 -8.91
N PRO A 138 -3.13 1.17 -8.51
CA PRO A 138 -2.02 1.64 -9.32
C PRO A 138 -0.82 0.70 -9.20
N SER A 139 -0.07 0.57 -10.30
CA SER A 139 1.34 0.20 -10.23
C SER A 139 2.16 1.49 -10.22
N LEU A 140 3.18 1.55 -9.40
CA LEU A 140 3.98 2.74 -9.11
C LEU A 140 5.28 2.74 -9.94
N ARG A 141 6.09 3.80 -9.83
CA ARG A 141 7.33 3.93 -10.60
C ARG A 141 8.28 2.75 -10.36
N GLY A 142 8.90 2.27 -11.43
CA GLY A 142 9.86 1.17 -11.39
C GLY A 142 9.26 -0.22 -11.15
N GLU A 143 7.98 -0.35 -10.81
CA GLU A 143 7.29 -1.63 -10.68
C GLU A 143 6.88 -2.18 -12.04
N ASN A 144 6.76 -3.50 -12.18
CA ASN A 144 6.20 -4.17 -13.36
C ASN A 144 6.68 -3.66 -14.75
N GLY A 145 7.94 -3.21 -14.86
CA GLY A 145 8.52 -2.64 -16.07
C GLY A 145 8.11 -1.20 -16.38
N GLN A 146 7.43 -0.51 -15.45
CA GLN A 146 7.07 0.89 -15.57
C GLN A 146 8.29 1.81 -15.46
N ARG A 147 8.18 3.00 -16.06
CA ARG A 147 9.25 4.01 -16.05
C ARG A 147 9.45 4.58 -14.64
N GLY A 148 10.60 5.23 -14.45
CA GLY A 148 10.99 5.86 -13.20
C GLY A 148 11.90 4.98 -12.34
N ASN A 149 12.42 5.55 -11.27
CA ASN A 149 13.34 4.86 -10.35
C ASN A 149 12.61 4.56 -9.05
N PHE A 150 12.73 3.32 -8.58
CA PHE A 150 12.29 2.95 -7.25
C PHE A 150 13.10 3.70 -6.18
N SER A 151 12.42 4.24 -5.18
CA SER A 151 13.00 5.06 -4.11
C SER A 151 12.78 4.50 -2.71
N GLY A 152 11.92 3.49 -2.59
CA GLY A 152 11.53 2.88 -1.31
C GLY A 152 10.69 3.82 -0.46
N PHE A 153 9.39 3.88 -0.71
CA PHE A 153 8.37 4.60 0.07
C PHE A 153 8.34 6.14 -0.03
N TYR A 154 9.17 6.78 -0.85
CA TYR A 154 9.23 8.25 -0.86
C TYR A 154 8.60 8.87 -2.10
N ASP A 155 9.23 8.66 -3.24
CA ASP A 155 8.77 9.15 -4.54
C ASP A 155 7.50 8.41 -5.01
N GLU A 156 7.32 7.16 -4.57
CA GLU A 156 6.10 6.38 -4.77
C GLU A 156 4.87 7.07 -4.16
N VAL A 157 5.03 7.89 -3.11
CA VAL A 157 3.93 8.68 -2.54
C VAL A 157 3.40 9.69 -3.55
N ASP A 158 4.25 10.28 -4.40
CA ASP A 158 3.79 11.18 -5.48
C ASP A 158 2.99 10.42 -6.53
N ASP A 159 3.37 9.17 -6.83
CA ASP A 159 2.62 8.30 -7.74
C ASP A 159 1.23 7.98 -7.18
N VAL A 160 1.15 7.70 -5.88
CA VAL A 160 -0.13 7.48 -5.20
C VAL A 160 -0.99 8.75 -5.22
N LEU A 161 -0.40 9.93 -4.98
CA LEU A 161 -1.12 11.21 -5.03
C LEU A 161 -1.66 11.50 -6.44
N ALA A 162 -0.87 11.22 -7.47
CA ALA A 162 -1.28 11.35 -8.87
C ALA A 162 -2.37 10.33 -9.25
N ALA A 163 -2.27 9.10 -8.76
CA ALA A 163 -3.29 8.07 -8.95
C ALA A 163 -4.61 8.45 -8.26
N ALA A 164 -4.54 9.05 -7.06
CA ALA A 164 -5.70 9.58 -6.36
C ALA A 164 -6.39 10.70 -7.15
N GLU A 165 -5.61 11.62 -7.75
CA GLU A 165 -6.16 12.61 -8.67
C GLU A 165 -6.83 11.99 -9.87
N ARG A 166 -6.20 10.98 -10.48
CA ARG A 166 -6.80 10.30 -11.61
C ARG A 166 -8.13 9.66 -11.24
N LEU A 167 -8.18 8.97 -10.10
CA LEU A 167 -9.38 8.33 -9.57
C LEU A 167 -10.51 9.34 -9.33
N ALA A 168 -10.20 10.46 -8.69
CA ALA A 168 -11.14 11.53 -8.37
C ALA A 168 -11.83 12.11 -9.60
N HIS A 169 -11.16 12.10 -10.76
CA HIS A 169 -11.64 12.64 -12.02
C HIS A 169 -12.25 11.59 -12.96
N LEU A 170 -12.37 10.33 -12.54
CA LEU A 170 -13.03 9.33 -13.36
C LEU A 170 -14.55 9.61 -13.45
N PRO A 171 -15.17 9.47 -14.64
CA PRO A 171 -16.60 9.74 -14.79
C PRO A 171 -17.47 8.83 -13.90
N GLY A 172 -18.30 9.43 -13.06
CA GLY A 172 -19.18 8.68 -12.14
C GLY A 172 -18.53 8.31 -10.80
N VAL A 173 -17.32 8.77 -10.52
CA VAL A 173 -16.71 8.73 -9.18
C VAL A 173 -17.07 10.00 -8.40
N ASP A 174 -17.37 9.83 -7.11
CA ASP A 174 -17.60 10.90 -6.16
C ASP A 174 -16.29 11.30 -5.49
N SER A 175 -15.75 12.47 -5.85
CA SER A 175 -14.49 12.98 -5.31
C SER A 175 -14.56 13.36 -3.83
N GLY A 176 -15.76 13.50 -3.25
CA GLY A 176 -15.97 13.70 -1.81
C GLY A 176 -15.98 12.39 -1.00
N ARG A 177 -16.07 11.24 -1.67
CA ARG A 177 -16.08 9.90 -1.06
C ARG A 177 -14.95 9.02 -1.61
N LEU A 178 -13.73 9.57 -1.57
CA LEU A 178 -12.50 8.85 -1.86
C LEU A 178 -11.90 8.26 -0.60
N PHE A 179 -11.49 7.01 -0.67
CA PHE A 179 -10.86 6.28 0.41
C PHE A 179 -9.53 5.69 -0.07
N ILE A 180 -8.61 5.46 0.86
CA ILE A 180 -7.34 4.80 0.58
C ILE A 180 -7.14 3.63 1.54
N ALA A 181 -6.74 2.49 1.01
CA ALA A 181 -6.34 1.34 1.79
C ALA A 181 -5.11 0.71 1.16
N GLY A 182 -4.39 -0.10 1.91
CA GLY A 182 -3.29 -0.86 1.33
C GLY A 182 -2.71 -1.86 2.29
N HIS A 183 -2.13 -2.92 1.74
CA HIS A 183 -1.57 -4.04 2.50
C HIS A 183 -0.04 -4.01 2.49
N SER A 184 0.60 -4.34 3.61
CA SER A 184 2.05 -4.46 3.71
C SER A 184 2.77 -3.17 3.31
N ILE A 185 3.63 -3.18 2.28
CA ILE A 185 4.22 -1.97 1.69
C ILE A 185 3.15 -0.94 1.30
N GLY A 186 2.03 -1.38 0.72
CA GLY A 186 0.88 -0.53 0.44
C GLY A 186 0.24 0.07 1.69
N GLY A 187 0.30 -0.61 2.83
CA GLY A 187 -0.12 -0.07 4.13
C GLY A 187 0.81 1.05 4.60
N THR A 188 2.13 0.89 4.44
CA THR A 188 3.11 1.95 4.69
C THR A 188 2.84 3.18 3.82
N LEU A 189 2.67 2.97 2.51
CA LEU A 189 2.34 4.05 1.57
C LEU A 189 0.99 4.70 1.89
N THR A 190 -0.02 3.93 2.32
CA THR A 190 -1.32 4.47 2.75
C THR A 190 -1.15 5.49 3.87
N MET A 191 -0.29 5.20 4.86
CA MET A 191 -0.02 6.15 5.94
C MET A 191 0.66 7.42 5.42
N LEU A 192 1.76 7.27 4.66
CA LEU A 192 2.53 8.39 4.11
C LEU A 192 1.65 9.29 3.22
N THR A 193 0.82 8.70 2.38
CA THR A 193 -0.13 9.42 1.53
C THR A 193 -1.23 10.10 2.35
N ALA A 194 -1.81 9.44 3.37
CA ALA A 194 -2.83 10.04 4.24
C ALA A 194 -2.30 11.24 5.06
N MET A 195 -0.97 11.33 5.23
CA MET A 195 -0.31 12.51 5.79
C MET A 195 0.05 13.58 4.75
N SER A 196 -0.13 13.30 3.46
CA SER A 196 0.28 14.19 2.36
C SER A 196 -0.87 14.96 1.72
N THR A 197 -2.13 14.56 1.90
CA THR A 197 -3.28 15.18 1.23
C THR A 197 -4.58 15.10 2.04
N HIS A 198 -5.49 16.07 1.86
CA HIS A 198 -6.84 16.10 2.46
C HIS A 198 -7.91 15.43 1.59
N LYS A 199 -7.52 14.79 0.49
CA LYS A 199 -8.47 14.25 -0.50
C LYS A 199 -9.22 13.00 -0.05
N PHE A 200 -8.63 12.25 0.88
CA PHE A 200 -9.25 11.03 1.37
C PHE A 200 -10.20 11.33 2.53
N ARG A 201 -11.40 10.76 2.45
CA ARG A 201 -12.40 10.79 3.51
C ARG A 201 -11.98 9.92 4.69
N ALA A 202 -11.28 8.81 4.44
CA ALA A 202 -10.64 7.99 5.46
C ALA A 202 -9.53 7.10 4.86
N ALA A 203 -8.61 6.63 5.71
CA ALA A 203 -7.51 5.75 5.34
C ALA A 203 -7.46 4.45 6.17
N ALA A 204 -7.18 3.32 5.53
CA ALA A 204 -7.03 2.02 6.20
C ALA A 204 -5.68 1.35 5.84
N PRO A 205 -4.60 1.67 6.56
CA PRO A 205 -3.35 0.92 6.49
C PRO A 205 -3.52 -0.50 7.06
N ILE A 206 -3.19 -1.52 6.27
CA ILE A 206 -3.29 -2.94 6.66
C ILE A 206 -1.89 -3.55 6.70
N SER A 207 -1.48 -4.07 7.85
CA SER A 207 -0.15 -4.69 8.10
C SER A 207 1.04 -3.86 7.59
N GLY A 208 0.90 -2.53 7.59
CA GLY A 208 1.91 -1.59 7.12
C GLY A 208 2.92 -1.22 8.20
N ASN A 209 4.20 -1.12 7.85
CA ASN A 209 5.24 -0.74 8.81
C ASN A 209 5.42 0.79 8.85
N PRO A 210 5.06 1.47 9.96
CA PRO A 210 5.21 2.93 10.04
C PRO A 210 6.64 3.38 10.34
N ASN A 211 7.61 2.45 10.44
CA ASN A 211 9.00 2.72 10.78
C ASN A 211 9.94 2.20 9.67
N ALA A 212 10.41 3.11 8.81
CA ALA A 212 11.32 2.76 7.72
C ALA A 212 12.70 2.33 8.23
N PHE A 213 13.18 2.85 9.36
CA PHE A 213 14.42 2.36 9.97
C PHE A 213 14.34 0.86 10.23
N ARG A 214 13.26 0.39 10.87
CA ARG A 214 13.06 -1.05 11.12
C ARG A 214 12.82 -1.85 9.84
N PHE A 215 12.09 -1.28 8.87
CA PHE A 215 11.85 -1.96 7.60
C PHE A 215 13.17 -2.20 6.86
N PHE A 216 13.95 -1.16 6.60
CA PHE A 216 15.20 -1.28 5.85
C PHE A 216 16.32 -1.93 6.64
N ASN A 217 16.26 -1.97 7.97
CA ASN A 217 17.18 -2.79 8.75
C ASN A 217 16.96 -4.29 8.50
N ARG A 218 15.71 -4.69 8.28
CA ARG A 218 15.34 -6.07 7.89
C ARG A 218 15.56 -6.34 6.40
N TYR A 219 15.46 -5.33 5.55
CA TYR A 219 15.61 -5.42 4.09
C TYR A 219 16.64 -4.41 3.56
N PRO A 220 17.93 -4.51 3.97
CA PRO A 220 18.94 -3.52 3.59
C PRO A 220 19.24 -3.52 2.09
N GLN A 221 19.02 -4.63 1.40
CA GLN A 221 19.21 -4.74 -0.05
C GLN A 221 18.21 -3.90 -0.87
N ASP A 222 17.11 -3.45 -0.24
CA ASP A 222 16.08 -2.64 -0.90
C ASP A 222 16.37 -1.13 -0.76
N ILE A 223 17.41 -0.75 0.00
CA ILE A 223 17.83 0.65 0.14
C ILE A 223 18.40 1.14 -1.19
N ARG A 224 17.79 2.19 -1.75
CA ARG A 224 18.28 2.88 -2.95
C ARG A 224 18.80 4.28 -2.66
N PHE A 225 18.45 4.84 -1.52
CA PHE A 225 18.74 6.22 -1.12
C PHE A 225 20.04 6.34 -0.31
N ASP A 226 20.46 7.57 -0.04
CA ASP A 226 21.64 7.87 0.78
C ASP A 226 21.38 7.52 2.26
N ASP A 227 21.73 6.30 2.64
CA ASP A 227 21.54 5.76 3.99
C ASP A 227 22.51 6.36 5.04
N SER A 228 23.48 7.16 4.63
CA SER A 228 24.24 8.01 5.55
C SER A 228 23.43 9.22 6.04
N ASN A 229 22.37 9.60 5.31
CA ASN A 229 21.48 10.69 5.68
C ASN A 229 20.26 10.17 6.46
N THR A 230 20.28 10.33 7.78
CA THR A 230 19.17 9.93 8.66
C THR A 230 17.81 10.50 8.22
N HIS A 231 17.79 11.69 7.60
CA HIS A 231 16.54 12.29 7.15
C HIS A 231 15.85 11.48 6.04
N GLU A 232 16.58 10.72 5.23
CA GLU A 232 15.99 9.82 4.23
C GLU A 232 15.12 8.74 4.89
N PHE A 233 15.55 8.19 6.03
CA PHE A 233 14.74 7.25 6.80
C PHE A 233 13.56 7.94 7.51
N GLU A 234 13.77 9.16 8.02
CA GLU A 234 12.69 9.93 8.66
C GLU A 234 11.54 10.17 7.68
N VAL A 235 11.80 10.70 6.48
CA VAL A 235 10.76 11.03 5.48
C VAL A 235 10.01 9.81 4.93
N ARG A 236 10.51 8.59 5.18
CA ARG A 236 9.86 7.31 4.85
C ARG A 236 9.15 6.69 6.05
N SER A 237 9.30 7.26 7.24
CA SER A 237 8.75 6.73 8.49
C SER A 237 7.51 7.51 8.91
N ALA A 238 6.33 6.89 8.78
CA ALA A 238 5.08 7.51 9.23
C ALA A 238 5.10 7.89 10.72
N LEU A 239 5.82 7.15 11.56
CA LEU A 239 6.03 7.50 12.97
C LEU A 239 6.61 8.90 13.17
N CYS A 240 7.51 9.33 12.27
CA CYS A 240 8.16 10.64 12.36
C CYS A 240 7.20 11.79 12.09
N TYR A 241 6.05 11.53 11.46
CA TYR A 241 5.11 12.55 11.03
C TYR A 241 3.68 12.27 11.48
N ALA A 242 3.48 11.45 12.52
CA ALA A 242 2.15 11.01 12.96
C ALA A 242 1.16 12.16 13.25
N HIS A 243 1.65 13.37 13.54
CA HIS A 243 0.84 14.58 13.70
C HIS A 243 0.19 15.08 12.38
N SER A 244 0.60 14.57 11.23
CA SER A 244 0.25 15.10 9.90
C SER A 244 -0.89 14.35 9.23
N PHE A 245 -1.54 13.39 9.88
CA PHE A 245 -2.69 12.70 9.30
C PHE A 245 -3.82 13.70 9.01
N LYS A 246 -4.33 13.66 7.76
CA LYS A 246 -5.29 14.63 7.23
C LYS A 246 -6.72 14.10 7.13
N CYS A 247 -6.93 12.84 7.53
CA CYS A 247 -8.23 12.16 7.56
C CYS A 247 -8.26 11.13 8.70
N PRO A 248 -9.46 10.64 9.09
CA PRO A 248 -9.61 9.49 9.97
C PRO A 248 -8.83 8.26 9.47
N VAL A 249 -8.12 7.58 10.39
CA VAL A 249 -7.28 6.42 10.06
C VAL A 249 -7.69 5.21 10.90
N ARG A 250 -7.78 4.03 10.28
CA ARG A 250 -7.90 2.75 11.00
C ARG A 250 -6.77 1.82 10.59
N VAL A 251 -5.80 1.66 11.49
CA VAL A 251 -4.67 0.74 11.32
C VAL A 251 -5.11 -0.65 11.76
N VAL A 252 -4.93 -1.64 10.89
CA VAL A 252 -5.31 -3.03 11.17
C VAL A 252 -4.14 -3.95 10.84
N HIS A 253 -3.89 -4.98 11.65
CA HIS A 253 -2.94 -6.05 11.32
C HIS A 253 -3.36 -7.40 11.93
N GLY A 254 -2.72 -8.49 11.52
CA GLY A 254 -2.98 -9.83 12.05
C GLY A 254 -2.53 -10.00 13.49
N THR A 255 -3.24 -10.84 14.27
CA THR A 255 -2.87 -11.17 15.66
C THR A 255 -1.52 -11.87 15.79
N GLU A 256 -1.09 -12.61 14.76
CA GLU A 256 0.24 -13.25 14.73
C GLU A 256 1.35 -12.27 14.35
N GLU A 257 0.99 -11.01 14.07
CA GLU A 257 1.94 -9.96 13.73
C GLU A 257 2.25 -9.05 14.92
N ALA A 258 2.39 -9.63 16.12
CA ALA A 258 2.62 -8.91 17.38
C ALA A 258 3.80 -7.92 17.34
N HIS A 259 4.75 -8.15 16.44
CA HIS A 259 5.84 -7.24 16.17
C HIS A 259 5.40 -5.87 15.64
N PHE A 260 4.16 -5.65 15.15
CA PHE A 260 3.64 -4.34 14.77
C PHE A 260 3.03 -3.55 15.94
N ASN A 261 2.65 -4.21 17.03
CA ASN A 261 1.89 -3.59 18.13
C ASN A 261 2.60 -2.36 18.68
N ASP A 262 3.89 -2.49 18.98
CA ASP A 262 4.70 -1.39 19.56
C ASP A 262 4.71 -0.14 18.67
N ARG A 263 4.82 -0.35 17.35
CA ARG A 263 4.83 0.70 16.33
C ARG A 263 3.45 1.28 16.08
N ALA A 264 2.41 0.44 16.02
CA ALA A 264 1.03 0.89 15.86
C ALA A 264 0.60 1.74 17.07
N ASP A 265 0.96 1.30 18.28
CA ASP A 265 0.68 2.02 19.53
C ASP A 265 1.40 3.37 19.56
N LEU A 266 2.69 3.41 19.21
CA LEU A 266 3.45 4.67 19.15
C LEU A 266 2.87 5.62 18.11
N LEU A 267 2.52 5.12 16.92
CA LEU A 267 1.87 5.91 15.86
C LEU A 267 0.56 6.52 16.38
N ALA A 268 -0.29 5.68 16.96
CA ALA A 268 -1.60 6.10 17.48
C ALA A 268 -1.47 7.11 18.61
N ARG A 269 -0.55 6.89 19.56
CA ARG A 269 -0.28 7.87 20.64
C ARG A 269 0.11 9.23 20.09
N ARG A 270 1.06 9.27 19.14
CA ARG A 270 1.54 10.53 18.55
C ARG A 270 0.47 11.25 17.74
N ALA A 271 -0.29 10.51 16.94
CA ALA A 271 -1.39 11.05 16.14
C ALA A 271 -2.54 11.58 17.00
N ARG A 272 -2.97 10.83 18.02
CA ARG A 272 -4.01 11.27 18.98
C ARG A 272 -3.56 12.51 19.77
N ALA A 273 -2.30 12.58 20.17
CA ALA A 273 -1.74 13.77 20.84
C ALA A 273 -1.80 15.04 19.97
N ALA A 274 -1.83 14.89 18.64
CA ALA A 274 -2.01 15.99 17.68
C ALA A 274 -3.48 16.20 17.26
N GLY A 275 -4.44 15.48 17.87
CA GLY A 275 -5.86 15.60 17.58
C GLY A 275 -6.36 14.79 16.37
N ALA A 276 -5.52 13.93 15.77
CA ALA A 276 -5.96 13.07 14.67
C ALA A 276 -6.84 11.92 15.19
N HIS A 277 -7.91 11.60 14.45
CA HIS A 277 -8.74 10.42 14.71
C HIS A 277 -8.06 9.18 14.15
N ILE A 278 -7.50 8.35 15.03
CA ILE A 278 -6.83 7.10 14.67
C ILE A 278 -7.25 5.96 15.59
N GLU A 279 -7.63 4.84 14.98
CA GLU A 279 -7.93 3.58 15.64
C GLU A 279 -6.92 2.51 15.22
N THR A 280 -6.65 1.56 16.12
CA THR A 280 -5.72 0.45 15.93
C THR A 280 -6.43 -0.82 16.34
N ASP A 281 -6.50 -1.81 15.45
CA ASP A 281 -7.16 -3.08 15.72
C ASP A 281 -6.36 -4.26 15.21
N THR A 282 -6.76 -5.44 15.67
CA THR A 282 -6.20 -6.71 15.20
C THR A 282 -7.28 -7.65 14.70
N VAL A 283 -6.94 -8.45 13.69
CA VAL A 283 -7.79 -9.51 13.15
C VAL A 283 -7.08 -10.86 13.30
N ALA A 284 -7.82 -11.93 13.58
CA ALA A 284 -7.23 -13.25 13.75
C ALA A 284 -6.50 -13.72 12.47
N GLY A 285 -5.23 -14.11 12.63
CA GLY A 285 -4.40 -14.65 11.56
C GLY A 285 -3.02 -14.00 11.45
N ASN A 286 -2.31 -14.37 10.40
CA ASN A 286 -1.00 -13.81 10.03
C ASN A 286 -1.12 -12.77 8.90
N HIS A 287 0.05 -12.28 8.46
CA HIS A 287 0.22 -11.27 7.42
C HIS A 287 -0.58 -11.49 6.13
N THR A 288 -0.94 -12.75 5.82
CA THR A 288 -1.72 -13.09 4.62
C THR A 288 -3.10 -13.64 4.99
N SER A 289 -3.21 -14.49 6.01
CA SER A 289 -4.48 -15.14 6.34
C SER A 289 -5.49 -14.19 6.98
N ALA A 290 -5.04 -13.10 7.60
CA ALA A 290 -5.93 -12.08 8.19
C ALA A 290 -6.54 -11.16 7.11
N LEU A 291 -5.86 -10.97 5.99
CA LEU A 291 -6.16 -9.94 4.98
C LEU A 291 -7.62 -9.88 4.51
N PRO A 292 -8.32 -11.00 4.23
CA PRO A 292 -9.74 -10.93 3.87
C PRO A 292 -10.60 -10.23 4.94
N ALA A 293 -10.38 -10.55 6.21
CA ALA A 293 -11.16 -9.97 7.31
C ALA A 293 -10.70 -8.53 7.64
N GLU A 294 -9.44 -8.18 7.36
CA GLU A 294 -8.93 -6.81 7.45
C GLU A 294 -9.55 -5.91 6.36
N ILE A 295 -9.73 -6.43 5.14
CA ILE A 295 -10.47 -5.76 4.06
C ILE A 295 -11.95 -5.57 4.44
N ASP A 296 -12.58 -6.56 5.06
CA ASP A 296 -13.96 -6.38 5.53
C ASP A 296 -14.05 -5.30 6.62
N GLN A 297 -13.04 -5.21 7.49
CA GLN A 297 -12.97 -4.18 8.53
C GLN A 297 -12.78 -2.78 7.96
N SER A 298 -11.91 -2.60 6.94
CA SER A 298 -11.74 -1.30 6.28
C SER A 298 -13.02 -0.86 5.56
N ILE A 299 -13.75 -1.78 4.92
CA ILE A 299 -15.05 -1.49 4.30
C ILE A 299 -16.06 -1.00 5.34
N ARG A 300 -16.17 -1.68 6.48
CA ARG A 300 -17.04 -1.25 7.59
C ARG A 300 -16.67 0.14 8.08
N PHE A 301 -15.37 0.40 8.25
CA PHE A 301 -14.86 1.71 8.65
C PHE A 301 -15.22 2.81 7.63
N PHE A 302 -14.97 2.58 6.34
CA PHE A 302 -15.28 3.57 5.29
C PHE A 302 -16.78 3.89 5.22
N ARG A 303 -17.65 2.88 5.39
CA ARG A 303 -19.10 3.10 5.49
C ARG A 303 -19.48 3.93 6.70
N GLY A 304 -18.85 3.71 7.85
CA GLY A 304 -19.09 4.47 9.07
C GLY A 304 -18.67 5.94 8.97
N VAL A 305 -17.65 6.26 8.17
CA VAL A 305 -17.19 7.65 7.96
C VAL A 305 -17.96 8.36 6.81
N ALA A 306 -18.60 7.59 5.93
CA ALA A 306 -19.42 8.10 4.83
C ALA A 306 -20.90 8.35 5.20
N ALA A 307 -21.38 7.74 6.28
CA ALA A 307 -22.71 8.00 6.86
C ALA A 307 -22.74 9.38 7.53
#